data_AF-A0A838VHI3-F1
#
_entry.id   AF-A0A838VHI3-F1
#
_cell.length_a   1.000
_cell.length_b   1.000
_cell.length_c   1.000
_cell.angle_alpha   90.00
_cell.angle_beta   90.00
_cell.angle_gamma   90.00
#
_symmetry.space_group_name_H-M   'P 1'
#
loop_
_entity.id
_entity.type
_entity.pdbx_description
1 polymer ?
#
loop_
_entity_poly.entity_id
_entity_poly.type
_entity_poly.pdbx_seq_one_letter_code
_entity_poly.pdbx_strand_id
1 'polypeptide(L)'
;MLSISLDLKKGIGQIGTNKWLMGLLVAIPIAGVFSYVTYNQLVTVPQQRAQSKIQTALVTRGNLTIVVSANGTVQPESSVNVSPKTSGVLKRLLVAEGDFVRSGQVVAYMDNSNLQGQLLQAQGNLAAAQANLNKVIAGNRSQTISQAQAQVDGAKASLQKLIAGNRSQDIAQAQANLNKVQVTNRQAEEDLHRNQKLQTAGAISQQALSTARSTRDGAQAQVAQAQQALNLLKVGSRPEDIAQGKSILDQQQEALNLLKAGSRPEDIA
;
A
#
# COMPACT_ATOMS: atom_id res chain seq x y z
N MET A 1 -6.16 65.45 86.40
CA MET A 1 -7.42 65.63 87.15
C MET A 1 -7.30 64.77 88.40
N LEU A 2 -6.87 65.35 89.53
CA LEU A 2 -7.72 65.80 90.68
C LEU A 2 -8.64 64.65 91.16
N SER A 3 -8.62 64.15 92.39
CA SER A 3 -8.56 64.78 93.74
C SER A 3 -8.44 63.63 94.79
N ILE A 4 -7.48 63.55 95.73
CA ILE A 4 -7.21 64.30 96.98
C ILE A 4 -8.35 64.28 98.01
N SER A 5 -8.06 63.73 99.22
CA SER A 5 -8.28 64.28 100.60
C SER A 5 -7.92 63.19 101.62
N LEU A 6 -6.76 63.17 102.29
CA LEU A 6 -6.32 63.94 103.48
C LEU A 6 -7.35 64.03 104.62
N ASP A 7 -6.99 63.63 105.84
CA ASP A 7 -6.47 64.60 106.81
C ASP A 7 -5.74 63.93 107.98
N LEU A 8 -4.64 64.56 108.37
CA LEU A 8 -3.71 64.22 109.43
C LEU A 8 -3.45 65.56 110.13
N LYS A 9 -3.95 65.78 111.35
CA LYS A 9 -3.52 66.95 112.11
C LYS A 9 -3.69 66.88 113.62
N LYS A 10 -2.66 67.44 114.26
CA LYS A 10 -2.47 67.90 115.65
C LYS A 10 -1.91 66.83 116.60
N GLY A 11 -0.89 67.12 117.39
CA GLY A 11 -0.23 68.40 117.64
C GLY A 11 0.94 68.19 118.61
N ILE A 12 1.95 69.03 118.40
CA ILE A 12 3.24 69.06 119.12
C ILE A 12 3.10 70.01 120.31
N GLY A 13 3.73 69.65 121.43
CA GLY A 13 4.18 70.60 122.45
C GLY A 13 3.73 70.27 123.87
N GLN A 14 4.61 69.72 124.71
CA GLN A 14 5.51 70.55 125.50
C GLN A 14 6.58 69.70 126.20
N ILE A 15 7.69 70.38 126.46
CA ILE A 15 8.97 69.90 126.96
C ILE A 15 8.88 69.71 128.48
N GLY A 16 9.34 68.55 128.97
CA GLY A 16 9.45 68.25 130.39
C GLY A 16 10.42 67.09 130.59
N THR A 17 11.66 67.42 130.91
CA THR A 17 12.81 66.55 131.19
C THR A 17 12.48 65.44 132.19
N ASN A 18 12.12 64.24 131.70
CA ASN A 18 11.76 63.09 132.53
C ASN A 18 12.53 61.83 132.13
N LYS A 19 13.08 61.18 133.16
CA LYS A 19 14.14 60.17 133.21
C LYS A 19 13.82 58.80 132.58
N TRP A 20 12.87 58.72 131.65
CA TRP A 20 12.42 57.46 131.01
C TRP A 20 13.16 57.12 129.71
N LEU A 21 13.86 58.09 129.08
CA LEU A 21 14.72 57.85 127.90
C LEU A 21 15.95 56.98 128.19
N MET A 22 16.28 56.73 129.47
CA MET A 22 17.34 55.77 129.88
C MET A 22 16.87 54.31 129.92
N GLY A 23 15.55 54.03 129.99
CA GLY A 23 15.03 52.65 129.98
C GLY A 23 15.07 51.98 128.60
N LEU A 24 15.01 52.79 127.54
CA LEU A 24 15.05 52.33 126.14
C LEU A 24 16.42 51.78 125.71
N LEU A 25 17.48 52.04 126.50
CA LEU A 25 18.84 51.55 126.28
C LEU A 25 19.12 50.21 127.00
N VAL A 26 18.16 49.70 127.79
CA VAL A 26 18.24 48.40 128.51
C VAL A 26 17.27 47.34 127.95
N ALA A 27 16.36 47.70 127.05
CA ALA A 27 15.39 46.77 126.46
C ALA A 27 15.91 45.97 125.26
N ILE A 28 16.96 46.44 124.58
CA ILE A 28 17.51 45.81 123.37
C ILE A 28 18.23 44.46 123.66
N PRO A 29 18.92 44.24 124.80
CA PRO A 29 19.43 42.93 125.16
C PRO A 29 18.35 41.89 125.51
N ILE A 30 17.16 42.33 125.96
CA ILE A 30 16.09 41.44 126.44
C ILE A 30 15.33 40.78 125.28
N ALA A 31 15.23 41.45 124.13
CA ALA A 31 14.66 40.87 122.90
C ALA A 31 15.55 39.77 122.28
N GLY A 32 16.88 39.85 122.45
CA GLY A 32 17.83 38.84 121.96
C GLY A 32 17.74 37.51 122.71
N VAL A 33 17.51 37.54 124.02
CA VAL A 33 17.34 36.33 124.84
C VAL A 33 15.99 35.65 124.57
N PHE A 34 14.94 36.43 124.29
CA PHE A 34 13.62 35.88 123.94
C PHE A 34 13.62 35.15 122.58
N SER A 35 14.46 35.57 121.64
CA SER A 35 14.59 34.89 120.34
C SER A 35 15.39 33.57 120.42
N TYR A 36 16.33 33.44 121.35
CA TYR A 36 17.09 32.19 121.53
C TYR A 36 16.25 31.09 122.20
N VAL A 37 15.33 31.44 123.10
CA VAL A 37 14.49 30.48 123.82
C VAL A 37 13.34 29.93 122.97
N THR A 38 12.82 30.69 121.99
CA THR A 38 11.75 30.19 121.09
C THR A 38 12.27 29.28 119.98
N TYR A 39 13.56 29.33 119.63
CA TYR A 39 14.15 28.42 118.64
C TYR A 39 14.32 26.99 119.16
N ASN A 40 14.42 26.80 120.49
CA ASN A 40 14.70 25.49 121.10
C ASN A 40 13.46 24.75 121.66
N GLN A 41 12.25 25.30 121.50
CA GLN A 41 10.98 24.74 122.05
C GLN A 41 9.93 24.41 120.98
N LEU A 42 10.24 24.53 119.69
CA LEU A 42 9.33 24.12 118.59
C LEU A 42 9.91 23.05 117.65
N VAL A 43 11.04 22.43 118.02
CA VAL A 43 11.59 21.24 117.34
C VAL A 43 11.25 19.99 118.16
N THR A 44 9.97 19.66 118.22
CA THR A 44 9.49 18.33 118.63
C THR A 44 9.06 17.60 117.36
N VAL A 45 9.98 16.79 116.86
CA VAL A 45 9.80 15.88 115.72
C VAL A 45 8.84 14.76 116.14
N PRO A 46 7.63 14.61 115.56
CA PRO A 46 6.92 13.34 115.64
C PRO A 46 7.69 12.32 114.81
N GLN A 47 8.39 11.43 115.52
CA GLN A 47 8.98 10.21 115.00
C GLN A 47 7.89 9.31 114.38
N GLN A 48 7.64 9.46 113.08
CA GLN A 48 7.13 8.35 112.27
C GLN A 48 8.32 7.59 111.71
N ARG A 49 8.56 6.41 112.28
CA ARG A 49 9.52 5.43 111.79
C ARG A 49 9.27 5.17 110.30
N ALA A 50 10.13 5.71 109.45
CA ALA A 50 10.31 5.26 108.09
C ALA A 50 10.82 3.80 108.12
N GLN A 51 9.91 2.84 108.06
CA GLN A 51 10.25 1.47 107.69
C GLN A 51 10.51 1.44 106.18
N SER A 52 11.76 1.63 105.75
CA SER A 52 12.14 1.31 104.37
C SER A 52 12.08 -0.21 104.21
N LYS A 53 10.96 -0.70 103.67
CA LYS A 53 10.82 -2.10 103.29
C LYS A 53 11.71 -2.32 102.04
N ILE A 54 12.91 -2.85 102.24
CA ILE A 54 13.80 -3.26 101.15
C ILE A 54 13.07 -4.38 100.40
N GLN A 55 12.61 -4.11 99.18
CA GLN A 55 12.06 -5.13 98.31
C GLN A 55 13.23 -5.84 97.62
N THR A 56 13.64 -6.98 98.15
CA THR A 56 14.56 -7.89 97.45
C THR A 56 13.75 -8.85 96.60
N ALA A 57 13.95 -8.82 95.28
CA ALA A 57 13.42 -9.82 94.35
C ALA A 57 14.48 -10.90 94.11
N LEU A 58 14.07 -12.17 94.02
CA LEU A 58 14.98 -13.27 93.63
C LEU A 58 15.40 -13.06 92.16
N VAL A 59 16.71 -13.14 91.88
CA VAL A 59 17.22 -13.12 90.49
C VAL A 59 17.01 -14.48 89.86
N THR A 60 16.10 -14.56 88.91
CA THR A 60 15.87 -15.76 88.09
C THR A 60 16.51 -15.60 86.73
N ARG A 61 17.28 -16.60 86.28
CA ARG A 61 17.78 -16.65 84.90
C ARG A 61 16.61 -16.93 83.95
N GLY A 62 16.28 -15.96 83.11
CA GLY A 62 15.38 -16.12 81.97
C GLY A 62 16.16 -16.04 80.66
N ASN A 63 15.71 -16.75 79.63
CA ASN A 63 16.31 -16.67 78.31
C ASN A 63 15.98 -15.30 77.68
N LEU A 64 17.00 -14.48 77.46
CA LEU A 64 16.87 -13.21 76.74
C LEU A 64 17.07 -13.48 75.25
N THR A 65 15.98 -13.58 74.49
CA THR A 65 16.06 -13.67 73.03
C THR A 65 16.55 -12.34 72.48
N ILE A 66 17.84 -12.24 72.15
CA ILE A 66 18.41 -11.09 71.45
C ILE A 66 17.94 -11.17 70.00
N VAL A 67 16.90 -10.40 69.66
CA VAL A 67 16.46 -10.25 68.27
C VAL A 67 17.45 -9.34 67.58
N VAL A 68 18.33 -9.92 66.74
CA VAL A 68 19.21 -9.15 65.86
C VAL A 68 18.38 -8.76 64.63
N SER A 69 17.96 -7.50 64.56
CA SER A 69 17.36 -6.97 63.33
C SER A 69 18.46 -6.55 62.36
N ALA A 70 18.55 -7.25 61.23
CA ALA A 70 19.39 -6.87 60.10
C ALA A 70 18.47 -6.42 58.95
N ASN A 71 18.59 -5.16 58.53
CA ASN A 71 17.87 -4.64 57.38
C ASN A 71 18.64 -5.04 56.12
N GLY A 72 18.15 -6.03 55.38
CA GLY A 72 18.66 -6.40 54.06
C GLY A 72 17.68 -5.97 52.96
N THR A 73 18.19 -5.40 51.87
CA THR A 73 17.38 -5.13 50.68
C THR A 73 17.56 -6.26 49.67
N VAL A 74 16.47 -6.87 49.22
CA VAL A 74 16.51 -7.83 48.12
C VAL A 74 16.62 -7.04 46.81
N GLN A 75 17.70 -7.28 46.04
CA GLN A 75 17.89 -6.69 44.72
C GLN A 75 17.89 -7.80 43.66
N PRO A 76 17.18 -7.61 42.52
CA PRO A 76 17.17 -8.60 41.45
C PRO A 76 18.55 -8.70 40.79
N GLU A 77 18.99 -9.93 40.53
CA GLU A 77 20.28 -10.22 39.87
C GLU A 77 20.29 -9.74 38.41
N SER A 78 19.14 -9.77 37.73
CA SER A 78 18.95 -9.20 36.40
C SER A 78 17.52 -8.70 36.24
N SER A 79 17.37 -7.47 35.75
CA SER A 79 16.08 -6.88 35.39
C SER A 79 16.09 -6.53 33.92
N VAL A 80 15.08 -6.99 33.19
CA VAL A 80 14.90 -6.69 31.77
C VAL A 80 13.58 -5.96 31.58
N ASN A 81 13.64 -4.83 30.87
CA ASN A 81 12.43 -4.10 30.49
C ASN A 81 11.78 -4.82 29.29
N VAL A 82 10.55 -5.29 29.47
CA VAL A 82 9.78 -5.94 28.40
C VAL A 82 8.92 -4.88 27.73
N SER A 83 9.25 -4.54 26.48
CA SER A 83 8.51 -3.57 25.67
C SER A 83 7.90 -4.23 24.43
N PRO A 84 6.69 -3.81 23.99
CA PRO A 84 6.12 -4.27 22.73
C PRO A 84 7.02 -3.91 21.55
N LYS A 85 7.12 -4.83 20.58
CA LYS A 85 7.91 -4.62 19.35
C LYS A 85 7.33 -3.53 18.44
N THR A 86 6.02 -3.33 18.49
CA THR A 86 5.29 -2.29 17.77
C THR A 86 4.39 -1.55 18.74
N SER A 87 4.40 -0.23 18.70
CA SER A 87 3.51 0.61 19.50
C SER A 87 2.05 0.32 19.13
N GLY A 88 1.18 0.21 20.14
CA GLY A 88 -0.24 -0.11 19.95
C GLY A 88 -1.00 -0.17 21.26
N VAL A 89 -2.28 -0.53 21.17
CA VAL A 89 -3.17 -0.66 22.34
C VAL A 89 -3.08 -2.08 22.91
N LEU A 90 -3.06 -2.20 24.23
CA LEU A 90 -3.14 -3.49 24.91
C LEU A 90 -4.58 -4.02 24.83
N LYS A 91 -4.78 -5.21 24.27
CA LYS A 91 -6.10 -5.86 24.19
C LYS A 91 -6.41 -6.65 25.45
N ARG A 92 -5.40 -7.33 26.01
CA ARG A 92 -5.53 -8.13 27.24
C ARG A 92 -4.19 -8.36 27.91
N LEU A 93 -4.12 -8.17 29.22
CA LEU A 93 -3.01 -8.61 30.07
C LEU A 93 -3.35 -9.98 30.68
N LEU A 94 -2.41 -10.91 30.71
CA LEU A 94 -2.64 -12.31 31.15
C LEU A 94 -2.01 -12.66 32.48
N VAL A 95 -1.23 -11.75 33.08
CA VAL A 95 -0.50 -11.97 34.33
C VAL A 95 -0.76 -10.81 35.29
N ALA A 96 -0.68 -11.09 36.58
CA ALA A 96 -0.73 -10.10 37.64
C ALA A 96 0.68 -9.77 38.17
N GLU A 97 0.78 -8.68 38.92
CA GLU A 97 2.02 -8.32 39.60
C GLU A 97 2.39 -9.38 40.63
N GLY A 98 3.65 -9.84 40.59
CA GLY A 98 4.16 -10.92 41.45
C GLY A 98 4.05 -12.34 40.86
N ASP A 99 3.43 -12.51 39.69
CA ASP A 99 3.35 -13.82 39.03
C ASP A 99 4.70 -14.27 38.46
N PHE A 100 5.00 -15.56 38.62
CA PHE A 100 6.16 -16.19 37.99
C PHE A 100 5.86 -16.55 36.53
N VAL A 101 6.62 -15.97 35.60
CA VAL A 101 6.52 -16.27 34.16
C VAL A 101 7.71 -17.08 33.67
N ARG A 102 7.46 -17.97 32.70
CA ARG A 102 8.50 -18.75 32.02
C ARG A 102 8.90 -18.11 30.71
N SER A 103 10.11 -18.42 30.22
CA SER A 103 10.54 -17.99 28.89
C SER A 103 9.58 -18.51 27.81
N GLY A 104 9.19 -17.64 26.87
CA GLY A 104 8.20 -17.94 25.83
C GLY A 104 6.74 -17.86 26.27
N GLN A 105 6.46 -17.62 27.56
CA GLN A 105 5.09 -17.42 28.03
C GLN A 105 4.52 -16.10 27.52
N VAL A 106 3.31 -16.14 26.96
CA VAL A 106 2.60 -14.93 26.52
C VAL A 106 2.13 -14.18 27.76
N VAL A 107 2.61 -12.94 27.90
CA VAL A 107 2.31 -12.07 29.05
C VAL A 107 1.11 -11.17 28.75
N ALA A 108 0.95 -10.73 27.49
CA ALA A 108 -0.14 -9.90 27.05
C ALA A 108 -0.44 -10.05 25.55
N TYR A 109 -1.67 -9.70 25.15
CA TYR A 109 -2.10 -9.54 23.77
C TYR A 109 -2.30 -8.06 23.44
N MET A 110 -1.74 -7.62 22.31
CA MET A 110 -1.98 -6.30 21.72
C MET A 110 -3.19 -6.35 20.79
N ASP A 111 -3.85 -5.21 20.56
CA ASP A 111 -4.85 -5.10 19.50
C ASP A 111 -4.17 -5.17 18.13
N ASN A 112 -4.62 -6.12 17.31
CA ASN A 112 -4.07 -6.41 15.99
C ASN A 112 -5.10 -6.19 14.86
N SER A 113 -6.20 -5.48 15.11
CA SER A 113 -7.25 -5.21 14.11
C SER A 113 -6.71 -4.57 12.81
N ASN A 114 -5.82 -3.57 12.91
CA ASN A 114 -5.17 -2.96 11.75
C ASN A 114 -4.29 -3.97 10.99
N LEU A 115 -3.48 -4.76 11.71
CA LEU A 115 -2.62 -5.79 11.11
C LEU A 115 -3.45 -6.90 10.41
N GLN A 116 -4.60 -7.27 10.98
CA GLN A 116 -5.53 -8.19 10.33
C GLN A 116 -6.12 -7.58 9.05
N GLY A 117 -6.49 -6.29 9.08
CA GLY A 117 -6.94 -5.56 7.90
C GLY A 117 -5.87 -5.51 6.80
N GLN A 118 -4.61 -5.22 7.16
CA GLN A 118 -3.48 -5.24 6.23
C GLN A 118 -3.23 -6.64 5.66
N LEU A 119 -3.30 -7.68 6.50
CA LEU A 119 -3.17 -9.07 6.05
C LEU A 119 -4.29 -9.43 5.06
N LEU A 120 -5.54 -9.07 5.36
CA LEU A 120 -6.68 -9.33 4.49
C LEU A 120 -6.53 -8.58 3.15
N GLN A 121 -6.09 -7.32 3.17
CA GLN A 121 -5.79 -6.55 1.97
C GLN A 121 -4.67 -7.19 1.14
N ALA A 122 -3.58 -7.62 1.80
CA ALA A 122 -2.46 -8.27 1.13
C ALA A 122 -2.86 -9.63 0.52
N GLN A 123 -3.69 -10.40 1.22
CA GLN A 123 -4.28 -11.65 0.71
C GLN A 123 -5.18 -11.40 -0.49
N GLY A 124 -6.01 -10.34 -0.46
CA GLY A 124 -6.83 -9.92 -1.60
C GLY A 124 -5.98 -9.54 -2.81
N ASN A 125 -4.91 -8.77 -2.60
CA ASN A 125 -3.96 -8.40 -3.65
C ASN A 125 -3.27 -9.64 -4.24
N LEU A 126 -2.85 -10.60 -3.40
CA LEU A 126 -2.24 -11.86 -3.84
C LEU A 126 -3.23 -12.69 -4.68
N ALA A 127 -4.49 -12.81 -4.24
CA ALA A 127 -5.51 -13.54 -4.98
C ALA A 127 -5.79 -12.91 -6.35
N ALA A 128 -5.85 -11.57 -6.42
CA ALA A 128 -6.01 -10.84 -7.67
C ALA A 128 -4.80 -11.04 -8.62
N ALA A 129 -3.57 -10.97 -8.09
CA ALA A 129 -2.35 -11.22 -8.85
C ALA A 129 -2.30 -12.66 -9.40
N GLN A 130 -2.66 -13.65 -8.59
CA GLN A 130 -2.73 -15.05 -9.03
C GLN A 130 -3.79 -15.28 -10.10
N ALA A 131 -4.97 -14.64 -9.98
CA ALA A 131 -6.01 -14.71 -10.99
C ALA A 131 -5.56 -14.07 -12.32
N ASN A 132 -4.82 -12.96 -12.24
CA ASN A 132 -4.23 -12.33 -13.42
C ASN A 132 -3.17 -13.22 -14.07
N LEU A 133 -2.28 -13.83 -13.28
CA LEU A 133 -1.28 -14.79 -13.77
C LEU A 133 -1.94 -15.98 -14.47
N ASN A 134 -2.98 -16.58 -13.86
CA ASN A 134 -3.71 -17.68 -14.47
C ASN A 134 -4.37 -17.28 -15.80
N LYS A 135 -4.88 -16.04 -15.90
CA LYS A 135 -5.45 -15.50 -17.13
C LYS A 135 -4.39 -15.34 -18.23
N VAL A 136 -3.19 -14.89 -17.88
CA VAL A 136 -2.05 -14.75 -18.82
C VAL A 136 -1.56 -16.13 -19.28
N ILE A 137 -1.42 -17.09 -18.36
CA ILE A 137 -1.00 -18.48 -18.67
C ILE A 137 -2.04 -19.19 -19.55
N ALA A 138 -3.33 -19.00 -19.28
CA ALA A 138 -4.41 -19.56 -20.11
C ALA A 138 -4.38 -19.04 -21.56
N GLY A 139 -3.70 -17.91 -21.80
CA GLY A 139 -3.45 -17.36 -23.13
C GLY A 139 -4.71 -16.89 -23.85
N ASN A 140 -4.61 -16.87 -25.19
CA ASN A 140 -5.73 -16.47 -26.04
C ASN A 140 -6.81 -17.54 -26.07
N ARG A 141 -8.08 -17.11 -26.10
CA ARG A 141 -9.22 -18.02 -26.21
C ARG A 141 -9.18 -18.79 -27.54
N SER A 142 -9.63 -20.04 -27.53
CA SER A 142 -9.69 -20.88 -28.74
C SER A 142 -10.54 -20.27 -29.85
N GLN A 143 -11.61 -19.55 -29.50
CA GLN A 143 -12.46 -18.83 -30.45
C GLN A 143 -11.68 -17.72 -31.18
N THR A 144 -10.80 -17.00 -30.48
CA THR A 144 -9.96 -15.96 -31.08
C THR A 144 -8.94 -16.55 -32.05
N ILE A 145 -8.31 -17.67 -31.68
CA ILE A 145 -7.36 -18.38 -32.56
C ILE A 145 -8.10 -18.93 -33.80
N SER A 146 -9.29 -19.51 -33.62
CA SER A 146 -10.11 -20.02 -34.72
C SER A 146 -10.54 -18.89 -35.69
N GLN A 147 -10.92 -17.74 -35.16
CA GLN A 147 -11.24 -16.57 -35.96
C GLN A 147 -10.04 -16.10 -36.79
N ALA A 148 -8.85 -16.02 -36.19
CA ALA A 148 -7.62 -15.66 -36.90
C ALA A 148 -7.24 -16.70 -37.96
N GLN A 149 -7.44 -18.00 -37.69
CA GLN A 149 -7.25 -19.06 -38.69
C GLN A 149 -8.20 -18.88 -39.87
N ALA A 150 -9.48 -18.58 -39.63
CA ALA A 150 -10.44 -18.32 -40.70
C ALA A 150 -10.04 -17.11 -41.57
N GLN A 151 -9.43 -16.08 -40.98
CA GLN A 151 -8.88 -14.95 -41.73
C GLN A 151 -7.70 -15.36 -42.62
N VAL A 152 -6.79 -16.20 -42.13
CA VAL A 152 -5.70 -16.78 -42.92
C VAL A 152 -6.26 -17.60 -44.09
N ASP A 153 -7.24 -18.46 -43.83
CA ASP A 153 -7.84 -19.31 -44.85
C ASP A 153 -8.55 -18.46 -45.94
N GLY A 154 -9.26 -17.40 -45.53
CA GLY A 154 -9.87 -16.44 -46.44
C GLY A 154 -8.86 -15.66 -47.29
N ALA A 155 -7.74 -15.22 -46.70
CA ALA A 155 -6.65 -14.56 -47.40
C ALA A 155 -5.99 -15.51 -48.40
N LYS A 156 -5.75 -16.77 -48.00
CA LYS A 156 -5.19 -17.82 -48.85
C LYS A 156 -6.09 -18.12 -50.05
N ALA A 157 -7.39 -18.28 -49.83
CA ALA A 157 -8.36 -18.49 -50.90
C ALA A 157 -8.41 -17.29 -51.87
N SER A 158 -8.31 -16.06 -51.35
CA SER A 158 -8.24 -14.86 -52.17
C SER A 158 -6.98 -14.82 -53.03
N LEU A 159 -5.81 -15.14 -52.46
CA LEU A 159 -4.56 -15.25 -53.21
C LEU A 159 -4.63 -16.35 -54.27
N GLN A 160 -5.18 -17.51 -53.95
CA GLN A 160 -5.36 -18.60 -54.91
C GLN A 160 -6.25 -18.18 -56.09
N LYS A 161 -7.30 -17.39 -55.83
CA LYS A 161 -8.16 -16.83 -56.90
C LYS A 161 -7.38 -15.88 -57.81
N LEU A 162 -6.49 -15.05 -57.27
CA LEU A 162 -5.64 -14.16 -58.07
C LEU A 162 -4.67 -14.96 -58.94
N ILE A 163 -4.04 -15.99 -58.38
CA ILE A 163 -3.09 -16.86 -59.10
C ILE A 163 -3.80 -17.68 -60.19
N ALA A 164 -4.99 -18.20 -59.91
CA ALA A 164 -5.77 -18.97 -60.87
C ALA A 164 -6.22 -18.12 -62.08
N GLY A 165 -6.35 -16.81 -61.91
CA GLY A 165 -6.67 -15.88 -62.98
C GLY A 165 -8.08 -16.05 -63.55
N ASN A 166 -8.23 -15.78 -64.85
CA ASN A 166 -9.51 -15.86 -65.54
C ASN A 166 -9.92 -17.31 -65.80
N ARG A 167 -11.23 -17.56 -65.88
CA ARG A 167 -11.74 -18.91 -66.13
C ARG A 167 -11.45 -19.34 -67.56
N SER A 168 -11.31 -20.65 -67.79
CA SER A 168 -11.07 -21.21 -69.12
C SER A 168 -12.19 -20.87 -70.11
N GLN A 169 -13.44 -20.76 -69.64
CA GLN A 169 -14.60 -20.37 -70.44
C GLN A 169 -14.48 -18.94 -70.97
N ASP A 170 -13.98 -18.00 -70.15
CA ASP A 170 -13.80 -16.60 -70.55
C ASP A 170 -12.71 -16.49 -71.63
N ILE A 171 -11.62 -17.25 -71.47
CA ILE A 171 -10.54 -17.35 -72.47
C ILE A 171 -11.05 -17.97 -73.77
N ALA A 172 -11.84 -19.04 -73.69
CA ALA A 172 -12.43 -19.70 -74.85
C ALA A 172 -13.38 -18.77 -75.62
N GLN A 173 -14.19 -17.99 -74.91
CA GLN A 173 -15.08 -16.99 -75.51
C GLN A 173 -14.29 -15.89 -76.23
N ALA A 174 -13.21 -15.39 -75.63
CA ALA A 174 -12.34 -14.40 -76.27
C ALA A 174 -11.60 -14.97 -77.49
N GLN A 175 -11.17 -16.24 -77.44
CA GLN A 175 -10.57 -16.94 -78.57
C GLN A 175 -11.59 -17.12 -79.71
N ALA A 176 -12.84 -17.47 -79.41
CA ALA A 176 -13.90 -17.57 -80.40
C ALA A 176 -14.19 -16.21 -81.08
N ASN A 177 -14.18 -15.12 -80.30
CA ASN A 177 -14.32 -13.77 -80.85
C ASN A 177 -13.13 -13.39 -81.75
N LEU A 178 -11.90 -13.68 -81.35
CA LEU A 178 -10.72 -13.48 -82.19
C LEU A 178 -10.84 -14.24 -83.51
N ASN A 179 -11.24 -15.51 -83.46
CA ASN A 179 -11.44 -16.32 -84.67
C ASN A 179 -12.51 -15.71 -85.59
N LYS A 180 -13.63 -15.23 -85.04
CA LYS A 180 -14.68 -14.53 -85.81
C LYS A 180 -14.12 -13.30 -86.53
N VAL A 181 -13.39 -12.44 -85.83
CA VAL A 181 -12.84 -11.20 -86.39
C VAL A 181 -11.74 -11.48 -87.42
N GLN A 182 -10.94 -12.54 -87.22
CA GLN A 182 -9.96 -13.00 -88.21
C GLN A 182 -10.61 -13.45 -89.52
N VAL A 183 -11.77 -14.12 -89.46
CA VAL A 183 -12.53 -14.48 -90.68
C VAL A 183 -12.99 -13.21 -91.40
N THR A 184 -13.50 -12.20 -90.69
CA THR A 184 -13.88 -10.91 -91.28
C THR A 184 -12.69 -10.21 -91.94
N ASN A 185 -11.53 -10.19 -91.29
CA ASN A 185 -10.31 -9.61 -91.88
C ASN A 185 -9.88 -10.33 -93.14
N ARG A 186 -9.90 -11.68 -93.14
CA ARG A 186 -9.59 -12.48 -94.34
C ARG A 186 -10.53 -12.15 -95.49
N GLN A 187 -11.83 -12.02 -95.21
CA GLN A 187 -12.80 -11.64 -96.23
C GLN A 187 -12.53 -10.24 -96.79
N ALA A 188 -12.20 -9.27 -95.94
CA ALA A 188 -11.84 -7.92 -96.36
C ALA A 188 -10.53 -7.86 -97.17
N GLU A 189 -9.55 -8.71 -96.84
CA GLU A 189 -8.32 -8.88 -97.61
C GLU A 189 -8.59 -9.45 -99.00
N GLU A 190 -9.43 -10.50 -99.09
CA GLU A 190 -9.85 -11.06 -100.37
C GLU A 190 -10.64 -10.06 -101.22
N ASP A 191 -11.54 -9.27 -100.61
CA ASP A 191 -12.27 -8.20 -101.28
C ASP A 191 -11.34 -7.10 -101.80
N LEU A 192 -10.35 -6.68 -101.00
CA LEU A 192 -9.33 -5.73 -101.44
C LEU A 192 -8.54 -6.29 -102.63
N HIS A 193 -8.10 -7.55 -102.56
CA HIS A 193 -7.35 -8.20 -103.64
C HIS A 193 -8.18 -8.32 -104.92
N ARG A 194 -9.47 -8.67 -104.81
CA ARG A 194 -10.40 -8.68 -105.95
C ARG A 194 -10.55 -7.29 -106.56
N ASN A 195 -10.76 -6.27 -105.73
CA ASN A 195 -10.93 -4.89 -106.20
C ASN A 195 -9.64 -4.34 -106.83
N GLN A 196 -8.46 -4.69 -106.32
CA GLN A 196 -7.18 -4.34 -106.95
C GLN A 196 -7.10 -4.87 -108.38
N LYS A 197 -7.46 -6.15 -108.61
CA LYS A 197 -7.49 -6.74 -109.96
C LYS A 197 -8.50 -6.04 -110.88
N LEU A 198 -9.71 -5.78 -110.39
CA LEU A 198 -10.76 -5.11 -111.17
C LEU A 198 -10.39 -3.66 -111.51
N GLN A 199 -9.69 -2.96 -110.62
CA GLN A 199 -9.20 -1.60 -110.86
C GLN A 199 -8.12 -1.58 -111.94
N THR A 200 -7.19 -2.54 -111.92
CA THR A 200 -6.18 -2.68 -113.01
C THR A 200 -6.81 -3.00 -114.36
N ALA A 201 -7.98 -3.66 -114.37
CA ALA A 201 -8.76 -3.94 -115.57
C ALA A 201 -9.70 -2.79 -115.99
N GLY A 202 -9.73 -1.66 -115.24
CA GLY A 202 -10.60 -0.51 -115.52
C GLY A 202 -12.08 -0.70 -115.17
N ALA A 203 -12.44 -1.77 -114.45
CA ALA A 203 -13.84 -2.14 -114.18
C ALA A 203 -14.45 -1.45 -112.94
N ILE A 204 -13.64 -0.82 -112.08
CA ILE A 204 -14.09 -0.11 -110.87
C ILE A 204 -13.37 1.24 -110.69
N SER A 205 -13.93 2.12 -109.87
CA SER A 205 -13.36 3.44 -109.55
C SER A 205 -12.29 3.40 -108.46
N GLN A 206 -11.47 4.46 -108.37
CA GLN A 206 -10.50 4.63 -107.27
C GLN A 206 -11.17 4.74 -105.90
N GLN A 207 -12.36 5.33 -105.83
CA GLN A 207 -13.14 5.41 -104.61
C GLN A 207 -13.51 4.01 -104.09
N ALA A 208 -13.89 3.09 -104.98
CA ALA A 208 -14.22 1.72 -104.60
C ALA A 208 -13.00 0.98 -104.02
N LEU A 209 -11.82 1.14 -104.64
CA LEU A 209 -10.58 0.57 -104.11
C LEU A 209 -10.20 1.17 -102.75
N SER A 210 -10.33 2.50 -102.58
CA SER A 210 -10.07 3.18 -101.31
C SER A 210 -11.00 2.68 -100.20
N THR A 211 -12.28 2.47 -100.49
CA THR A 211 -13.24 1.90 -99.53
C THR A 211 -12.83 0.49 -99.13
N ALA A 212 -12.48 -0.38 -100.09
CA ALA A 212 -12.02 -1.74 -99.78
C ALA A 212 -10.77 -1.74 -98.89
N ARG A 213 -9.82 -0.83 -99.15
CA ARG A 213 -8.62 -0.66 -98.33
C ARG A 213 -8.97 -0.22 -96.90
N SER A 214 -9.82 0.79 -96.75
CA SER A 214 -10.27 1.25 -95.43
C SER A 214 -11.02 0.16 -94.66
N THR A 215 -11.83 -0.66 -95.34
CA THR A 215 -12.52 -1.80 -94.72
C THR A 215 -11.53 -2.85 -94.21
N ARG A 216 -10.51 -3.21 -95.01
CA ARG A 216 -9.44 -4.12 -94.58
C ARG A 216 -8.69 -3.55 -93.38
N ASP A 217 -8.25 -2.29 -93.46
CA ASP A 217 -7.50 -1.65 -92.38
C ASP A 217 -8.32 -1.60 -91.07
N GLY A 218 -9.64 -1.34 -91.17
CA GLY A 218 -10.57 -1.42 -90.04
C GLY A 218 -10.71 -2.84 -89.47
N ALA A 219 -10.86 -3.86 -90.32
CA ALA A 219 -10.94 -5.25 -89.88
C ALA A 219 -9.62 -5.73 -89.23
N GLN A 220 -8.48 -5.31 -89.76
CA GLN A 220 -7.17 -5.60 -89.18
C GLN A 220 -7.02 -4.97 -87.78
N ALA A 221 -7.48 -3.72 -87.59
CA ALA A 221 -7.50 -3.07 -86.29
C ALA A 221 -8.39 -3.84 -85.28
N GLN A 222 -9.51 -4.39 -85.73
CA GLN A 222 -10.37 -5.23 -84.88
C GLN A 222 -9.67 -6.53 -84.46
N VAL A 223 -8.88 -7.16 -85.35
CA VAL A 223 -8.08 -8.35 -84.98
C VAL A 223 -7.08 -8.01 -83.89
N ALA A 224 -6.36 -6.89 -84.04
CA ALA A 224 -5.38 -6.44 -83.04
C ALA A 224 -6.05 -6.19 -81.68
N GLN A 225 -7.21 -5.54 -81.65
CA GLN A 225 -7.99 -5.31 -80.45
C GLN A 225 -8.43 -6.64 -79.79
N ALA A 226 -8.97 -7.58 -80.57
CA ALA A 226 -9.41 -8.88 -80.06
C ALA A 226 -8.24 -9.71 -79.51
N GLN A 227 -7.07 -9.64 -80.15
CA GLN A 227 -5.86 -10.31 -79.68
C GLN A 227 -5.35 -9.72 -78.36
N GLN A 228 -5.35 -8.39 -78.22
CA GLN A 228 -4.98 -7.73 -76.97
C GLN A 228 -5.93 -8.11 -75.83
N ALA A 229 -7.24 -8.14 -76.08
CA ALA A 229 -8.23 -8.57 -75.09
C ALA A 229 -7.98 -10.03 -74.65
N LEU A 230 -7.70 -10.94 -75.58
CA LEU A 230 -7.35 -12.33 -75.26
C LEU A 230 -6.06 -12.44 -74.45
N ASN A 231 -5.03 -11.65 -74.80
CA ASN A 231 -3.77 -11.65 -74.08
C ASN A 231 -3.93 -11.18 -72.63
N LEU A 232 -4.72 -10.12 -72.40
CA LEU A 232 -5.03 -9.66 -71.04
C LEU A 232 -5.71 -10.76 -70.20
N LEU A 233 -6.62 -11.51 -70.80
CA LEU A 233 -7.28 -12.63 -70.11
C LEU A 233 -6.31 -13.77 -69.78
N LYS A 234 -5.37 -14.07 -70.68
CA LYS A 234 -4.34 -15.11 -70.49
C LYS A 234 -3.29 -14.74 -69.44
N VAL A 235 -2.91 -13.46 -69.37
CA VAL A 235 -1.97 -12.97 -68.35
C VAL A 235 -2.62 -13.00 -66.96
N GLY A 236 -3.93 -12.77 -66.86
CA GLY A 236 -4.65 -12.87 -65.60
C GLY A 236 -4.41 -11.68 -64.68
N SER A 237 -4.30 -11.93 -63.37
CA SER A 237 -4.02 -10.91 -62.36
C SER A 237 -2.61 -10.33 -62.51
N ARG A 238 -2.45 -9.05 -62.17
CA ARG A 238 -1.14 -8.40 -62.27
C ARG A 238 -0.19 -8.94 -61.19
N PRO A 239 1.12 -9.02 -61.43
CA PRO A 239 2.09 -9.46 -60.43
C PRO A 239 2.03 -8.66 -59.13
N GLU A 240 1.77 -7.36 -59.22
CA GLU A 240 1.64 -6.47 -58.07
C GLU A 240 0.45 -6.85 -57.18
N ASP A 241 -0.69 -7.23 -57.79
CA ASP A 241 -1.88 -7.68 -57.06
C ASP A 241 -1.62 -9.01 -56.35
N ILE A 242 -0.88 -9.92 -57.00
CA ILE A 242 -0.49 -11.21 -56.41
C ILE A 242 0.48 -10.97 -55.23
N ALA A 243 1.45 -10.08 -55.39
CA ALA A 243 2.39 -9.72 -54.33
C ALA A 243 1.68 -9.06 -53.13
N GLN A 244 0.70 -8.19 -53.38
CA GLN A 244 -0.15 -7.62 -52.34
C GLN A 244 -0.96 -8.70 -51.62
N GLY A 245 -1.62 -9.60 -52.38
CA GLY A 245 -2.37 -10.72 -51.82
C GLY A 245 -1.51 -11.64 -50.95
N LYS A 246 -0.26 -11.90 -51.37
CA LYS A 246 0.72 -12.64 -50.57
C LYS A 246 1.09 -11.91 -49.29
N SER A 247 1.36 -10.61 -49.38
CA SER A 247 1.69 -9.79 -48.20
C SER A 247 0.57 -9.78 -47.16
N ILE A 248 -0.69 -9.75 -47.61
CA ILE A 248 -1.86 -9.86 -46.72
C ILE A 248 -1.91 -11.23 -46.04
N LEU A 249 -1.70 -12.32 -46.79
CA LEU A 249 -1.65 -13.66 -46.22
C LEU A 249 -0.54 -13.78 -45.16
N ASP A 250 0.66 -13.28 -45.45
CA ASP A 250 1.80 -13.31 -44.54
C ASP A 250 1.49 -12.51 -43.25
N GLN A 251 0.91 -11.31 -43.36
CA GLN A 251 0.46 -10.52 -42.20
C GLN A 251 -0.56 -11.27 -41.34
N GLN A 252 -1.54 -11.92 -41.96
CA GLN A 252 -2.55 -12.70 -41.22
C GLN A 252 -1.95 -13.93 -40.55
N GLN A 253 -0.98 -14.56 -41.19
CA GLN A 253 -0.27 -15.71 -40.64
C GLN A 253 0.57 -15.31 -39.42
N GLU A 254 1.26 -14.16 -39.49
CA GLU A 254 2.00 -13.62 -38.35
C GLU A 254 1.07 -13.25 -37.19
N ALA A 255 -0.07 -12.61 -37.48
CA ALA A 255 -1.07 -12.33 -36.45
C ALA A 255 -1.57 -13.62 -35.75
N LEU A 256 -1.80 -14.68 -36.51
CA LEU A 256 -2.17 -15.98 -35.95
C LEU A 256 -1.03 -16.60 -35.13
N ASN A 257 0.22 -16.49 -35.59
CA ASN A 257 1.38 -17.00 -34.87
C ASN A 257 1.55 -16.30 -33.52
N LEU A 258 1.39 -14.98 -33.46
CA LEU A 258 1.41 -14.21 -32.22
C LEU A 258 0.30 -14.64 -31.25
N LEU A 259 -0.91 -14.90 -31.77
CA LEU A 259 -2.01 -15.39 -30.93
C LEU A 259 -1.74 -16.79 -30.37
N LYS A 260 -1.09 -17.67 -31.15
CA LYS A 260 -0.70 -19.02 -30.73
C LYS A 260 0.48 -19.03 -29.76
N ALA A 261 1.44 -18.13 -29.95
CA ALA A 261 2.59 -17.96 -29.06
C ALA A 261 2.17 -17.50 -27.66
N GLY A 262 1.03 -16.82 -27.55
CA GLY A 262 0.47 -16.39 -26.27
C GLY A 262 1.22 -15.19 -25.69
N SER A 263 1.23 -15.10 -24.36
CA SER A 263 1.92 -14.03 -23.63
C SER A 263 3.43 -14.24 -23.63
N ARG A 264 4.19 -13.14 -23.66
CA ARG A 264 5.65 -13.20 -23.68
C ARG A 264 6.15 -13.68 -22.31
N PRO A 265 7.28 -14.43 -22.23
CA PRO A 265 7.82 -14.88 -20.95
C PRO A 265 8.09 -13.73 -19.96
N GLU A 266 8.47 -12.56 -20.47
CA GLU A 266 8.65 -11.33 -19.69
C GLU A 266 7.37 -10.81 -19.02
N ASP A 267 6.18 -11.18 -19.51
CA ASP A 267 4.90 -10.79 -18.90
C ASP A 267 4.42 -11.76 -17.80
N ILE A 268 5.09 -12.92 -17.67
CA ILE A 268 4.75 -14.00 -16.74
C ILE A 268 5.60 -13.95 -15.45
N ALA A 269 6.76 -13.28 -15.51
CA ALA A 269 7.73 -13.16 -14.41
C ALA A 269 7.44 -11.97 -13.48
#